data_AF-A0A2W5DLM8-F1
#
_entry.id   AF-A0A2W5DLM8-F1
#
_cell.length_a   1.000
_cell.length_b   1.000
_cell.length_c   1.000
_cell.angle_alpha   90.00
_cell.angle_beta   90.00
_cell.angle_gamma   90.00
#
_symmetry.space_group_name_H-M   'P 1'
#
loop_
_entity.id
_entity.type
_entity.pdbx_description
1 polymer ?
#
loop_
_entity_poly.entity_id
_entity_poly.type
_entity_poly.pdbx_seq_one_letter_code
_entity_poly.pdbx_strand_id
1 'polypeptide(L)'
;MSFLVTFALAAAASSSLPQCSWDRPGVNPFMGDVVAAVDRYTDIPEATRAKLKERMKARRYDDLVVIERDSIQGQGRYDAEIRDMHFGQDSICRTVTRSKWTPTMQERGLVYCEDGQCILVPTVCRNVSRIHRKPVAVAPAQAATDPQLAAASTDDQMPLEFDPPGAGPLPATTPAAAPGSFAQQASLPATDATPTSSIITSPAPQTGTPLATGPGGTSTLPLTGLGIPPLPPGRTTTDTSPPIPEPSTWALLGLGLGLVAWRARAARR
;
A
#
# COMPACT_ATOMS: atom_id res chain seq x y z
N MET A 1 54.98 -23.02 11.54
CA MET A 1 54.62 -22.20 10.36
C MET A 1 53.20 -21.74 10.56
N SER A 2 53.02 -20.44 10.77
CA SER A 2 51.76 -19.76 11.05
C SER A 2 50.97 -19.54 9.77
N PHE A 3 49.65 -19.75 9.82
CA PHE A 3 48.71 -19.17 8.86
C PHE A 3 47.65 -18.40 9.66
N LEU A 4 47.85 -17.09 9.79
CA LEU A 4 46.79 -16.16 10.19
C LEU A 4 46.09 -15.71 8.91
N VAL A 5 44.85 -16.16 8.72
CA VAL A 5 43.96 -15.68 7.66
C VAL A 5 43.19 -14.49 8.19
N THR A 6 43.60 -13.28 7.79
CA THR A 6 42.88 -12.05 8.09
C THR A 6 41.75 -11.88 7.07
N PHE A 7 40.51 -12.16 7.47
CA PHE A 7 39.33 -11.78 6.68
C PHE A 7 39.11 -10.27 6.79
N ALA A 8 39.44 -9.52 5.73
CA ALA A 8 39.07 -8.12 5.60
C ALA A 8 37.58 -8.04 5.22
N LEU A 9 36.71 -7.83 6.20
CA LEU A 9 35.30 -7.55 5.97
C LEU A 9 35.16 -6.08 5.50
N ALA A 10 35.04 -5.88 4.19
CA ALA A 10 34.74 -4.55 3.64
C ALA A 10 33.30 -4.17 4.02
N ALA A 11 33.15 -3.44 5.11
CA ALA A 11 31.89 -2.81 5.48
C ALA A 11 31.54 -1.77 4.40
N ALA A 12 30.55 -2.08 3.56
CA ALA A 12 29.92 -1.08 2.71
C ALA A 12 29.30 -0.02 3.63
N ALA A 13 29.96 1.12 3.76
CA ALA A 13 29.46 2.23 4.55
C ALA A 13 28.20 2.79 3.87
N SER A 14 27.03 2.59 4.47
CA SER A 14 25.81 3.28 4.06
C SER A 14 26.06 4.78 4.12
N SER A 15 25.92 5.47 3.00
CA SER A 15 26.09 6.92 2.99
C SER A 15 24.93 7.59 3.74
N SER A 16 25.23 8.24 4.86
CA SER A 16 24.25 9.04 5.61
C SER A 16 24.31 10.49 5.16
N LEU A 17 23.20 11.00 4.65
CA LEU A 17 23.03 12.39 4.25
C LEU A 17 22.25 13.15 5.34
N PRO A 18 22.58 14.41 5.63
CA PRO A 18 21.87 15.17 6.66
C PRO A 18 20.42 15.46 6.24
N GLN A 19 20.20 15.80 4.97
CA GLN A 19 18.89 16.11 4.43
C GLN A 19 18.81 15.70 2.96
N CYS A 20 17.66 15.18 2.54
CA CYS A 20 17.40 14.84 1.15
C CYS A 20 16.05 15.34 0.68
N SER A 21 15.95 15.60 -0.62
CA SER A 21 14.69 15.92 -1.25
C SER A 21 13.92 14.63 -1.55
N TRP A 22 12.67 14.58 -1.07
CA TRP A 22 11.68 13.61 -1.48
C TRP A 22 10.55 14.30 -2.27
N ASP A 23 10.88 15.38 -2.98
CA ASP A 23 9.92 16.20 -3.70
C ASP A 23 9.30 15.51 -4.92
N ARG A 24 9.91 14.41 -5.37
CA ARG A 24 9.44 13.57 -6.48
C ARG A 24 9.46 12.09 -6.06
N PRO A 25 8.37 11.62 -5.43
CA PRO A 25 8.18 10.20 -5.17
C PRO A 25 8.44 9.33 -6.40
N GLY A 26 9.06 8.17 -6.19
CA GLY A 26 9.35 7.18 -7.23
C GLY A 26 10.66 7.38 -7.98
N VAL A 27 11.36 8.52 -7.83
CA VAL A 27 12.64 8.76 -8.53
C VAL A 27 13.79 7.96 -7.92
N ASN A 28 13.82 7.81 -6.60
CA ASN A 28 14.85 7.06 -5.88
C ASN A 28 14.21 6.06 -4.90
N PRO A 29 13.50 5.04 -5.40
CA PRO A 29 12.86 4.05 -4.52
C PRO A 29 13.92 3.19 -3.83
N PHE A 30 13.62 2.73 -2.63
CA PHE A 30 14.50 1.81 -1.91
C PHE A 30 14.50 0.43 -2.58
N MET A 31 15.69 -0.03 -2.94
CA MET A 31 15.90 -1.27 -3.70
C MET A 31 16.23 -2.48 -2.82
N GLY A 32 16.53 -2.25 -1.54
CA GLY A 32 16.84 -3.31 -0.59
C GLY A 32 15.62 -4.06 -0.04
N ASP A 33 15.88 -4.94 0.91
CA ASP A 33 14.83 -5.59 1.69
C ASP A 33 14.30 -4.63 2.77
N VAL A 34 13.02 -4.28 2.65
CA VAL A 34 12.30 -3.36 3.55
C VAL A 34 12.33 -3.85 5.00
N VAL A 35 12.25 -5.15 5.22
CA VAL A 35 12.31 -5.76 6.55
C VAL A 35 13.73 -5.71 7.10
N ALA A 36 14.72 -6.04 6.27
CA ALA A 36 16.13 -5.99 6.70
C ALA A 36 16.60 -4.55 6.99
N ALA A 37 16.01 -3.55 6.33
CA ALA A 37 16.33 -2.14 6.56
C ALA A 37 16.15 -1.71 8.03
N VAL A 38 15.20 -2.33 8.76
CA VAL A 38 14.98 -2.06 10.18
C VAL A 38 16.23 -2.30 11.02
N ASP A 39 17.11 -3.22 10.64
CA ASP A 39 18.34 -3.51 11.38
C ASP A 39 19.38 -2.38 11.31
N ARG A 40 19.21 -1.42 10.40
CA ARG A 40 20.05 -0.22 10.32
C ARG A 40 19.71 0.83 11.37
N TYR A 41 18.54 0.72 12.00
CA TYR A 41 18.10 1.55 13.11
C TYR A 41 18.69 1.05 14.43
N THR A 42 20.00 1.23 14.60
CA THR A 42 20.76 0.64 15.71
C THR A 42 20.37 1.19 17.09
N ASP A 43 19.74 2.36 17.14
CA ASP A 43 19.19 2.99 18.33
C ASP A 43 17.86 2.37 18.83
N ILE A 44 17.13 1.66 17.97
CA ILE A 44 15.94 0.89 18.39
C ILE A 44 16.43 -0.39 19.08
N PRO A 45 15.95 -0.76 20.29
CA PRO A 45 16.34 -1.99 20.95
C PRO A 45 16.16 -3.23 20.07
N GLU A 46 17.08 -4.19 20.15
CA GLU A 46 17.07 -5.38 19.27
C GLU A 46 15.76 -6.18 19.37
N ALA A 47 15.21 -6.35 20.57
CA ALA A 47 13.93 -7.01 20.78
C ALA A 47 12.78 -6.31 20.03
N THR A 48 12.73 -4.97 20.07
CA THR A 48 11.74 -4.16 19.34
C THR A 48 11.94 -4.27 17.83
N ARG A 49 13.19 -4.26 17.34
CA ARG A 49 13.48 -4.50 15.91
C ARG A 49 13.00 -5.89 15.47
N ALA A 50 13.21 -6.92 16.29
CA ALA A 50 12.78 -8.28 15.97
C ALA A 50 11.24 -8.37 15.82
N LYS A 51 10.49 -7.79 16.76
CA LYS A 51 9.02 -7.70 16.70
C LYS A 51 8.54 -6.91 15.48
N LEU A 52 9.13 -5.72 15.21
CA LEU A 52 8.82 -4.93 14.00
C LEU A 52 9.02 -5.75 12.73
N LYS A 53 10.16 -6.43 12.61
CA LYS A 53 10.46 -7.28 11.45
C LYS A 53 9.46 -8.43 11.31
N GLU A 54 9.08 -9.07 12.40
CA GLU A 54 8.05 -10.12 12.37
C GLU A 54 6.71 -9.57 11.86
N ARG A 55 6.27 -8.43 12.39
CA ARG A 55 5.04 -7.75 11.94
C ARG A 55 5.11 -7.38 10.46
N MET A 56 6.22 -6.84 10.00
CA MET A 56 6.42 -6.46 8.59
C MET A 56 6.44 -7.67 7.65
N LYS A 57 7.08 -8.78 8.04
CA LYS A 57 7.02 -10.05 7.29
C LYS A 57 5.60 -10.58 7.18
N ALA A 58 4.85 -10.52 8.27
CA ALA A 58 3.44 -10.91 8.32
C ALA A 58 2.48 -9.85 7.71
N ARG A 59 3.01 -8.70 7.25
CA ARG A 59 2.24 -7.55 6.74
C ARG A 59 1.16 -7.05 7.71
N ARG A 60 1.41 -7.18 9.02
CA ARG A 60 0.55 -6.66 10.09
C ARG A 60 0.90 -5.20 10.37
N TYR A 61 0.42 -4.30 9.52
CA TYR A 61 0.54 -2.86 9.71
C TYR A 61 -0.53 -2.35 10.68
N ASP A 62 -0.22 -1.28 11.40
CA ASP A 62 -1.10 -0.63 12.37
C ASP A 62 -2.01 0.42 11.72
N ASP A 63 -1.56 1.01 10.61
CA ASP A 63 -2.28 2.08 9.93
C ASP A 63 -1.93 2.13 8.44
N LEU A 64 -2.87 2.65 7.66
CA LEU A 64 -2.65 3.03 6.26
C LEU A 64 -2.84 4.54 6.16
N VAL A 65 -1.72 5.24 6.06
CA VAL A 65 -1.68 6.69 6.12
C VAL A 65 -1.69 7.33 4.73
N VAL A 66 -2.22 8.55 4.67
CA VAL A 66 -2.02 9.50 3.58
C VAL A 66 -0.93 10.48 4.01
N ILE A 67 0.14 10.52 3.24
CA ILE A 67 1.28 11.39 3.40
C ILE A 67 1.04 12.60 2.51
N GLU A 68 1.11 13.80 3.07
CA GLU A 68 0.97 15.06 2.34
C GLU A 68 2.28 15.86 2.44
N ARG A 69 2.29 17.08 1.92
CA ARG A 69 3.44 18.01 2.04
C ARG A 69 3.84 18.21 3.51
N ASP A 70 2.87 18.58 4.34
CA ASP A 70 3.09 19.08 5.71
C ASP A 70 2.39 18.21 6.76
N SER A 71 1.87 17.04 6.39
CA SER A 71 1.12 16.18 7.30
C SER A 71 1.26 14.70 6.97
N ILE A 72 0.92 13.85 7.95
CA ILE A 72 0.72 12.41 7.79
C ILE A 72 -0.60 12.09 8.49
N GLN A 73 -1.61 11.71 7.71
CA GLN A 73 -2.97 11.47 8.17
C GLN A 73 -3.30 9.99 8.19
N GLY A 74 -3.87 9.50 9.28
CA GLY A 74 -4.33 8.11 9.43
C GLY A 74 -5.25 7.97 10.62
N GLN A 75 -5.46 6.73 11.08
CA GLN A 75 -6.17 6.47 12.33
C GLN A 75 -5.39 7.00 13.55
N GLY A 76 -4.06 6.94 13.49
CA GLY A 76 -3.17 7.56 14.46
C GLY A 76 -2.96 9.06 14.24
N ARG A 77 -2.53 9.76 15.30
CA ARG A 77 -1.98 11.11 15.18
C ARG A 77 -0.47 10.99 15.00
N TYR A 78 0.07 11.54 13.92
CA TYR A 78 1.51 11.50 13.63
C TYR A 78 2.08 12.91 13.55
N ASP A 79 3.37 13.05 13.84
CA ASP A 79 4.11 14.23 13.40
C ASP A 79 4.28 14.22 11.89
N ALA A 80 4.38 15.41 11.31
CA ALA A 80 4.67 15.55 9.90
C ALA A 80 6.10 15.08 9.58
N GLU A 81 7.04 15.19 10.52
CA GLU A 81 8.45 14.92 10.26
C GLU A 81 8.70 13.44 9.93
N ILE A 82 9.51 13.22 8.87
CA ILE A 82 9.98 11.90 8.47
C ILE A 82 11.51 11.88 8.59
N ARG A 83 12.04 10.90 9.32
CA ARG A 83 13.46 10.78 9.65
C ARG A 83 14.07 9.48 9.16
N ASP A 84 15.39 9.50 9.01
CA ASP A 84 16.25 8.35 8.69
C ASP A 84 15.69 7.47 7.56
N MET A 85 15.29 8.14 6.48
CA MET A 85 14.70 7.47 5.33
C MET A 85 15.77 6.70 4.57
N HIS A 86 15.51 5.42 4.31
CA HIS A 86 16.25 4.56 3.38
C HIS A 86 15.75 4.79 1.94
N PHE A 87 16.66 4.98 1.00
CA PHE A 87 16.38 5.23 -0.43
C PHE A 87 17.48 4.65 -1.30
N GLY A 88 17.14 4.42 -2.58
CA GLY A 88 18.07 3.89 -3.57
C GLY A 88 18.66 2.55 -3.14
N GLN A 89 19.95 2.36 -3.41
CA GLN A 89 20.64 1.10 -3.14
C GLN A 89 21.02 0.91 -1.66
N ASP A 90 21.51 1.93 -0.94
CA ASP A 90 22.03 1.77 0.43
C ASP A 90 22.25 3.07 1.21
N SER A 91 21.45 4.11 0.92
CA SER A 91 21.64 5.44 1.50
C SER A 91 20.58 5.77 2.55
N ILE A 92 20.93 6.59 3.55
CA ILE A 92 20.05 6.99 4.66
C ILE A 92 20.04 8.52 4.83
N CYS A 93 18.86 9.15 4.88
CA CYS A 93 18.70 10.59 5.03
C CYS A 93 18.17 10.86 6.42
N ARG A 94 18.91 11.61 7.23
CA ARG A 94 18.42 11.93 8.60
C ARG A 94 17.08 12.65 8.57
N THR A 95 16.90 13.57 7.64
CA THR A 95 15.64 14.27 7.40
C THR A 95 15.31 14.26 5.91
N VAL A 96 14.03 14.23 5.57
CA VAL A 96 13.56 14.39 4.18
C VAL A 96 12.63 15.59 4.04
N THR A 97 12.74 16.29 2.92
CA THR A 97 11.81 17.39 2.59
C THR A 97 10.80 16.98 1.54
N ARG A 98 9.59 17.52 1.71
CA ARG A 98 8.50 17.45 0.73
C ARG A 98 8.06 18.85 0.29
N SER A 99 8.88 19.87 0.50
CA SER A 99 8.47 21.28 0.38
C SER A 99 7.99 21.67 -1.03
N LYS A 100 8.36 20.91 -2.07
CA LYS A 100 7.90 21.15 -3.44
C LYS A 100 6.68 20.31 -3.86
N TRP A 101 6.15 19.44 -2.99
CA TRP A 101 4.87 18.75 -3.26
C TRP A 101 3.79 19.78 -3.45
N THR A 102 2.77 19.60 -4.29
CA THR A 102 1.62 20.52 -4.30
C THR A 102 0.74 20.29 -3.06
N PRO A 103 -0.16 21.21 -2.68
CA PRO A 103 -1.09 20.98 -1.57
C PRO A 103 -2.01 19.76 -1.78
N THR A 104 -2.22 19.36 -3.03
CA THR A 104 -3.03 18.20 -3.42
C THR A 104 -2.20 16.94 -3.65
N MET A 105 -0.87 17.01 -3.61
CA MET A 105 -0.01 15.85 -3.80
C MET A 105 -0.04 14.99 -2.55
N GLN A 106 -0.31 13.70 -2.77
CA GLN A 106 -0.47 12.71 -1.73
C GLN A 106 0.27 11.43 -2.10
N GLU A 107 0.83 10.77 -1.10
CA GLU A 107 1.31 9.39 -1.22
C GLU A 107 0.71 8.54 -0.11
N ARG A 108 0.44 7.26 -0.38
CA ARG A 108 -0.05 6.33 0.64
C ARG A 108 1.10 5.57 1.26
N GLY A 109 1.05 5.31 2.56
CA GLY A 109 2.06 4.53 3.26
C GLY A 109 1.48 3.57 4.29
N LEU A 110 2.25 2.54 4.62
CA LEU A 110 1.97 1.59 5.68
C LEU A 110 2.77 1.98 6.92
N VAL A 111 2.13 1.99 8.08
CA VAL A 111 2.80 2.27 9.36
C VAL A 111 2.84 1.01 10.21
N TYR A 112 4.00 0.70 10.76
CA TYR A 112 4.22 -0.38 11.72
C TYR A 112 4.74 0.23 13.01
N CYS A 113 4.03 0.05 14.11
CA CYS A 113 4.44 0.56 15.42
C CYS A 113 4.67 -0.59 16.40
N GLU A 114 5.74 -0.50 17.18
CA GLU A 114 6.06 -1.46 18.24
C GLU A 114 6.86 -0.77 19.34
N ASP A 115 6.52 -1.00 20.61
CA ASP A 115 7.20 -0.41 21.77
C ASP A 115 7.45 1.11 21.64
N GLY A 116 6.53 1.85 21.01
CA GLY A 116 6.63 3.29 20.78
C GLY A 116 7.48 3.73 19.59
N GLN A 117 8.08 2.79 18.84
CA GLN A 117 8.82 3.04 17.61
C GLN A 117 7.93 2.80 16.39
N CYS A 118 7.84 3.75 15.46
CA CYS A 118 6.99 3.64 14.27
C CYS A 118 7.79 3.76 12.98
N ILE A 119 7.62 2.78 12.10
CA ILE A 119 8.22 2.70 10.76
C ILE A 119 7.16 2.97 9.71
N LEU A 120 7.44 3.91 8.81
CA LEU A 120 6.62 4.26 7.66
C LEU A 120 7.25 3.72 6.38
N VAL A 121 6.44 3.01 5.58
CA VAL A 121 6.82 2.50 4.26
C VAL A 121 5.83 3.00 3.20
N PRO A 122 6.19 4.02 2.40
CA PRO A 122 5.35 4.49 1.30
C PRO A 122 5.18 3.43 0.20
N THR A 123 4.00 3.40 -0.41
CA THR A 123 3.58 2.36 -1.36
C THR A 123 4.21 2.51 -2.74
N VAL A 124 4.60 3.72 -3.15
CA VAL A 124 5.25 3.96 -4.45
C VAL A 124 6.75 3.76 -4.33
N CYS A 125 7.37 4.41 -3.35
CA CYS A 125 8.83 4.43 -3.25
C CYS A 125 9.43 3.22 -2.51
N ARG A 126 8.64 2.52 -1.69
CA ARG A 126 9.10 1.48 -0.75
C ARG A 126 10.20 1.94 0.22
N ASN A 127 10.41 3.26 0.33
CA ASN A 127 11.37 3.85 1.25
C ASN A 127 11.01 3.46 2.68
N VAL A 128 12.01 3.18 3.51
CA VAL A 128 11.78 2.83 4.92
C VAL A 128 12.17 4.02 5.75
N SER A 129 11.28 4.53 6.59
CA SER A 129 11.53 5.75 7.35
C SER A 129 10.94 5.68 8.75
N ARG A 130 11.45 6.53 9.64
CA ARG A 130 10.92 6.69 10.99
C ARG A 130 9.96 7.87 11.05
N ILE A 131 8.85 7.65 11.76
CA ILE A 131 7.89 8.70 12.10
C ILE A 131 7.56 8.65 13.58
N HIS A 132 7.10 9.77 14.14
CA HIS A 132 6.63 9.83 15.51
C HIS A 132 5.11 9.75 15.56
N ARG A 133 4.57 8.82 16.35
CA ARG A 133 3.14 8.76 16.68
C ARG A 133 2.90 9.54 17.96
N LYS A 134 2.07 10.58 17.87
CA LYS A 134 1.66 11.38 19.02
C LYS A 134 0.79 10.53 19.95
N PRO A 135 0.94 10.68 21.28
CA PRO A 135 0.00 10.12 22.23
C PRO A 135 -1.41 10.59 21.91
N VAL A 136 -2.35 9.65 21.81
CA VAL A 136 -3.77 10.00 21.82
C VAL A 136 -4.07 10.37 23.27
N ALA A 137 -4.42 11.63 23.51
CA ALA A 137 -4.93 12.03 24.81
C ALA A 137 -6.20 11.24 25.06
N VAL A 138 -6.13 10.24 25.95
CA VAL A 138 -7.31 9.63 26.52
C VAL A 138 -7.91 10.71 27.40
N ALA A 139 -8.99 11.34 26.93
CA ALA A 139 -9.75 12.24 27.80
C ALA A 139 -10.12 11.43 29.05
N PRO A 140 -9.86 11.95 30.27
CA PRO A 140 -10.41 11.31 31.45
C PRO A 140 -11.91 11.22 31.20
N ALA A 141 -12.49 10.03 31.38
CA ALA A 141 -13.94 9.89 31.43
C ALA A 141 -14.39 10.88 32.48
N GLN A 142 -14.97 12.00 32.05
CA GLN A 142 -15.69 12.88 32.94
C GLN A 142 -16.83 12.01 33.42
N ALA A 143 -16.70 11.47 34.62
CA ALA A 143 -17.85 11.06 35.39
C ALA A 143 -18.75 12.29 35.38
N ALA A 144 -19.78 12.23 34.54
CA ALA A 144 -20.88 13.16 34.62
C ALA A 144 -21.47 12.92 36.00
N THR A 145 -21.03 13.71 36.98
CA THR A 145 -21.69 13.86 38.27
C THR A 145 -22.96 14.64 38.00
N ASP A 146 -23.85 14.05 37.20
CA ASP A 146 -25.23 14.43 37.14
C ASP A 146 -25.89 13.71 38.31
N PRO A 147 -26.35 14.41 39.36
CA PRO A 147 -26.99 13.77 40.52
C PRO A 147 -28.21 12.93 40.14
N GLN A 148 -28.72 13.08 38.92
CA GLN A 148 -29.86 12.33 38.39
C GLN A 148 -29.50 10.94 37.84
N LEU A 149 -28.22 10.64 37.58
CA LEU A 149 -27.75 9.31 37.18
C LEU A 149 -27.18 8.48 38.34
N ALA A 150 -26.79 9.13 39.45
CA ALA A 150 -26.27 8.46 40.63
C ALA A 150 -27.33 7.63 41.41
N ALA A 151 -28.63 7.81 41.11
CA ALA A 151 -29.72 7.05 41.73
C ALA A 151 -30.04 5.71 41.03
N ALA A 152 -29.36 5.38 39.91
CA ALA A 152 -29.64 4.16 39.15
C ALA A 152 -28.56 3.07 39.29
N SER A 153 -27.62 3.22 40.23
CA SER A 153 -26.49 2.29 40.41
C SER A 153 -26.56 1.49 41.71
N THR A 154 -27.77 1.14 42.13
CA THR A 154 -27.98 0.09 43.13
C THR A 154 -29.18 -0.73 42.70
N ASP A 155 -29.02 -1.55 41.67
CA ASP A 155 -29.85 -2.74 41.58
C ASP A 155 -29.13 -3.88 40.88
N ASP A 156 -29.42 -5.05 41.43
CA ASP A 156 -28.85 -6.36 41.18
C ASP A 156 -28.75 -6.75 39.70
N GLN A 157 -27.80 -7.64 39.42
CA GLN A 157 -27.69 -8.36 38.15
C GLN A 157 -28.99 -9.13 37.85
N MET A 158 -29.94 -8.51 37.13
CA MET A 158 -30.97 -9.22 36.40
C MET A 158 -30.59 -9.31 34.91
N PRO A 159 -30.79 -10.48 34.26
CA PRO A 159 -30.62 -10.58 32.82
C PRO A 159 -31.52 -9.56 32.11
N LEU A 160 -30.97 -8.82 31.15
CA LEU A 160 -31.74 -7.92 30.28
C LEU A 160 -32.67 -8.74 29.39
N GLU A 161 -33.88 -8.97 29.87
CA GLU A 161 -34.98 -9.51 29.09
C GLU A 161 -35.60 -8.34 28.31
N PHE A 162 -35.41 -8.38 26.99
CA PHE A 162 -35.99 -7.39 26.09
C PHE A 162 -37.36 -7.90 25.63
N ASP A 163 -38.41 -7.16 25.99
CA ASP A 163 -39.75 -7.36 25.45
C ASP A 163 -39.72 -7.08 23.93
N PRO A 164 -40.10 -8.03 23.06
CA PRO A 164 -40.18 -7.76 21.62
C PRO A 164 -41.18 -6.61 21.38
N PRO A 165 -40.87 -5.64 20.50
CA PRO A 165 -41.79 -4.56 20.21
C PRO A 165 -43.09 -5.14 19.66
N GLY A 166 -44.18 -4.96 20.40
CA GLY A 166 -45.52 -5.35 19.98
C GLY A 166 -45.87 -4.66 18.65
N ALA A 167 -46.18 -5.45 17.63
CA ALA A 167 -46.84 -4.94 16.43
C ALA A 167 -48.21 -4.40 16.86
N GLY A 168 -48.34 -3.08 16.90
CA GLY A 168 -49.59 -2.42 17.27
C GLY A 168 -50.76 -2.85 16.38
N PRO A 169 -52.01 -2.66 16.83
CA PRO A 169 -53.18 -3.07 16.06
C PRO A 169 -53.20 -2.39 14.69
N LEU A 170 -53.42 -3.19 13.64
CA LEU A 170 -53.61 -2.68 12.28
C LEU A 170 -54.81 -1.71 12.27
N PRO A 171 -54.63 -0.41 11.94
CA PRO A 171 -55.78 0.42 11.63
C PRO A 171 -56.38 -0.07 10.31
N ALA A 172 -57.60 -0.59 10.40
CA ALA A 172 -58.45 -0.88 9.26
C ALA A 172 -58.94 0.43 8.62
N THR A 173 -58.04 1.15 7.95
CA THR A 173 -58.35 2.12 6.88
C THR A 173 -57.02 2.54 6.26
N THR A 174 -56.84 2.17 5.00
CA THR A 174 -55.70 2.54 4.16
C THR A 174 -55.75 4.04 3.84
N PRO A 175 -54.65 4.79 4.02
CA PRO A 175 -54.31 5.87 3.10
C PRO A 175 -53.16 5.40 2.21
N ALA A 176 -53.28 5.69 0.91
CA ALA A 176 -52.34 5.32 -0.13
C ALA A 176 -50.88 5.64 0.25
N ALA A 177 -49.99 4.69 -0.02
CA ALA A 177 -48.56 4.88 0.06
C ALA A 177 -48.15 6.12 -0.77
N ALA A 178 -47.40 7.03 -0.16
CA ALA A 178 -46.81 8.16 -0.86
C ALA A 178 -45.87 7.62 -1.98
N PRO A 179 -45.97 8.14 -3.22
CA PRO A 179 -45.09 7.71 -4.30
C PRO A 179 -43.63 8.09 -3.97
N GLY A 180 -42.75 7.09 -3.90
CA GLY A 180 -41.30 7.28 -3.71
C GLY A 180 -40.67 6.62 -2.47
N SER A 181 -41.40 5.81 -1.69
CA SER A 181 -40.80 5.09 -0.56
C SER A 181 -40.03 3.83 -1.01
N PHE A 182 -38.85 3.61 -0.44
CA PHE A 182 -37.95 2.47 -0.67
C PHE A 182 -38.62 1.09 -0.55
N ALA A 183 -39.72 0.98 0.20
CA ALA A 183 -40.49 -0.27 0.33
C ALA A 183 -41.08 -0.77 -1.00
N GLN A 184 -41.32 0.13 -1.96
CA GLN A 184 -41.90 -0.22 -3.25
C GLN A 184 -40.88 -0.82 -4.23
N GLN A 185 -39.58 -0.58 -4.02
CA GLN A 185 -38.50 -1.09 -4.88
C GLN A 185 -37.96 -2.46 -4.45
N ALA A 186 -38.30 -2.95 -3.25
CA ALA A 186 -37.86 -4.26 -2.75
C ALA A 186 -38.83 -5.41 -3.09
N SER A 187 -39.92 -5.14 -3.81
CA SER A 187 -40.89 -6.17 -4.20
C SER A 187 -40.37 -6.99 -5.38
N LEU A 188 -39.62 -8.05 -5.09
CA LEU A 188 -39.31 -9.11 -6.06
C LEU A 188 -40.57 -9.99 -6.26
N PRO A 189 -40.90 -10.39 -7.49
CA PRO A 189 -42.00 -11.32 -7.71
C PRO A 189 -41.66 -12.69 -7.12
N ALA A 190 -42.44 -13.12 -6.13
CA ALA A 190 -42.42 -14.48 -5.62
C ALA A 190 -42.86 -15.43 -6.74
N THR A 191 -41.96 -16.31 -7.17
CA THR A 191 -42.30 -17.48 -7.99
C THR A 191 -42.18 -18.71 -7.10
N ASP A 192 -43.32 -19.35 -6.88
CA ASP A 192 -43.44 -20.68 -6.29
C ASP A 192 -42.61 -21.70 -7.10
N ALA A 193 -41.71 -22.43 -6.44
CA ALA A 193 -41.36 -23.80 -6.82
C ALA A 193 -40.60 -24.53 -5.70
N THR A 194 -41.16 -25.67 -5.34
CA THR A 194 -40.81 -26.69 -4.34
C THR A 194 -39.37 -27.24 -4.37
N PRO A 195 -38.88 -27.80 -3.24
CA PRO A 195 -37.55 -28.42 -3.19
C PRO A 195 -37.61 -29.85 -3.72
N THR A 196 -36.73 -30.21 -4.66
CA THR A 196 -36.46 -31.63 -4.98
C THR A 196 -34.96 -31.85 -5.06
N SER A 197 -34.54 -32.88 -4.33
CA SER A 197 -33.16 -33.31 -4.11
C SER A 197 -32.45 -33.86 -5.35
N SER A 198 -31.12 -33.74 -5.30
CA SER A 198 -30.13 -34.75 -5.71
C SER A 198 -29.52 -34.73 -7.12
N ILE A 199 -28.23 -35.10 -7.09
CA ILE A 199 -27.44 -35.91 -8.03
C ILE A 199 -26.33 -35.19 -8.84
N ILE A 200 -25.11 -35.49 -8.38
CA ILE A 200 -23.79 -35.48 -8.99
C ILE A 200 -23.82 -35.96 -10.47
N THR A 201 -23.07 -35.35 -11.40
CA THR A 201 -22.27 -36.06 -12.45
C THR A 201 -21.31 -35.11 -13.16
N SER A 202 -20.06 -35.53 -13.31
CA SER A 202 -18.94 -34.90 -14.03
C SER A 202 -19.08 -34.95 -15.56
N PRO A 203 -18.34 -34.13 -16.33
CA PRO A 203 -18.00 -34.47 -17.71
C PRO A 203 -16.53 -34.86 -17.86
N ALA A 204 -16.32 -36.03 -18.47
CA ALA A 204 -15.08 -36.52 -19.06
C ALA A 204 -14.94 -36.01 -20.53
N PRO A 205 -13.79 -36.23 -21.21
CA PRO A 205 -13.25 -35.35 -22.23
C PRO A 205 -13.65 -35.74 -23.67
N GLN A 206 -13.65 -34.77 -24.58
CA GLN A 206 -13.72 -35.03 -26.02
C GLN A 206 -12.42 -34.61 -26.72
N THR A 207 -11.80 -35.61 -27.33
CA THR A 207 -10.71 -35.60 -28.30
C THR A 207 -11.20 -35.11 -29.67
N GLY A 208 -10.35 -34.40 -30.43
CA GLY A 208 -10.64 -34.01 -31.81
C GLY A 208 -9.64 -33.03 -32.42
N THR A 209 -8.71 -33.58 -33.19
CA THR A 209 -7.53 -33.04 -33.90
C THR A 209 -7.78 -32.00 -35.03
N PRO A 210 -6.72 -31.40 -35.63
CA PRO A 210 -6.66 -29.98 -36.02
C PRO A 210 -6.90 -29.70 -37.51
N LEU A 211 -7.07 -28.42 -37.86
CA LEU A 211 -6.80 -27.95 -39.23
C LEU A 211 -6.18 -26.55 -39.23
N ALA A 212 -5.04 -26.44 -39.89
CA ALA A 212 -4.29 -25.22 -40.12
C ALA A 212 -4.67 -24.60 -41.48
N THR A 213 -4.80 -23.27 -41.55
CA THR A 213 -4.40 -22.35 -42.65
C THR A 213 -4.97 -20.96 -42.31
N GLY A 214 -4.16 -19.92 -42.13
CA GLY A 214 -3.71 -19.02 -43.20
C GLY A 214 -4.28 -17.60 -42.96
N PRO A 215 -3.57 -16.52 -43.32
CA PRO A 215 -3.77 -15.19 -42.74
C PRO A 215 -4.76 -14.32 -43.53
N GLY A 216 -5.50 -13.47 -42.82
CA GLY A 216 -6.28 -12.38 -43.40
C GLY A 216 -7.73 -12.77 -43.74
N GLY A 217 -8.65 -12.39 -42.87
CA GLY A 217 -10.08 -12.57 -43.10
C GLY A 217 -10.89 -12.00 -41.96
N THR A 218 -11.29 -10.74 -42.09
CA THR A 218 -12.30 -10.07 -41.26
C THR A 218 -13.57 -10.93 -41.22
N SER A 219 -13.85 -11.55 -40.08
CA SER A 219 -15.15 -12.18 -39.80
C SER A 219 -15.80 -11.46 -38.61
N THR A 220 -16.68 -10.53 -38.94
CA THR A 220 -17.68 -9.96 -38.04
C THR A 220 -18.72 -11.03 -37.73
N LEU A 221 -18.62 -11.67 -36.56
CA LEU A 221 -19.75 -12.37 -35.96
C LEU A 221 -20.54 -11.36 -35.12
N PRO A 222 -21.86 -11.19 -35.34
CA PRO A 222 -22.68 -10.31 -34.52
C PRO A 222 -22.98 -11.01 -33.19
N LEU A 223 -22.16 -10.74 -32.17
CA LEU A 223 -22.49 -11.09 -30.79
C LEU A 223 -23.48 -10.03 -30.24
N THR A 224 -24.73 -10.13 -30.68
CA THR A 224 -25.83 -9.37 -30.09
C THR A 224 -26.18 -10.01 -28.74
N GLY A 225 -25.90 -9.33 -27.63
CA GLY A 225 -26.40 -9.76 -26.32
C GLY A 225 -25.59 -9.45 -25.07
N LEU A 226 -24.41 -8.83 -25.16
CA LEU A 226 -23.69 -8.35 -23.98
C LEU A 226 -23.60 -6.82 -24.07
N GLY A 227 -24.37 -6.14 -23.22
CA GLY A 227 -24.44 -4.67 -23.12
C GLY A 227 -23.13 -4.05 -22.61
N ILE A 228 -22.07 -4.18 -23.39
CA ILE A 228 -20.77 -3.54 -23.16
C ILE A 228 -20.77 -2.25 -23.99
N PRO A 229 -20.67 -1.06 -23.38
CA PRO A 229 -20.57 0.19 -24.13
C PRO A 229 -19.29 0.17 -24.99
N PRO A 230 -19.35 0.63 -26.25
CA PRO A 230 -18.18 0.65 -27.12
C PRO A 230 -17.12 1.61 -26.56
N LEU A 231 -15.90 1.12 -26.41
CA LEU A 231 -14.73 1.94 -26.08
C LEU A 231 -14.45 2.92 -27.25
N PRO A 232 -14.06 4.17 -26.96
CA PRO A 232 -13.69 5.13 -27.99
C PRO A 232 -12.47 4.63 -28.79
N PRO A 233 -12.36 4.96 -30.10
CA PRO A 233 -11.26 4.51 -30.92
C PRO A 233 -9.93 5.03 -30.36
N GLY A 234 -9.04 4.08 -30.03
CA GLY A 234 -7.69 4.38 -29.60
C GLY A 234 -6.95 5.15 -30.68
N ARG A 235 -6.56 6.39 -30.38
CA ARG A 235 -5.58 7.12 -31.18
C ARG A 235 -4.23 6.44 -31.00
N THR A 236 -3.74 5.77 -32.03
CA THR A 236 -2.32 5.43 -32.15
C THR A 236 -1.56 6.72 -32.43
N THR A 237 -1.17 7.44 -31.38
CA THR A 237 -0.10 8.44 -31.52
C THR A 237 1.19 7.66 -31.75
N THR A 238 1.68 7.65 -32.98
CA THR A 238 3.08 7.37 -33.28
C THR A 238 3.91 8.47 -32.63
N ASP A 239 4.19 8.30 -31.34
CA ASP A 239 5.08 9.16 -30.60
C ASP A 239 6.51 8.72 -30.91
N THR A 240 7.08 9.34 -31.94
CA THR A 240 8.51 9.25 -32.24
C THR A 240 9.25 9.96 -31.12
N SER A 241 9.58 9.22 -30.06
CA SER A 241 10.48 9.69 -29.01
C SER A 241 11.80 10.17 -29.64
N PRO A 242 12.25 11.42 -29.39
CA PRO A 242 13.57 11.83 -29.84
C PRO A 242 14.64 10.94 -29.17
N PRO A 243 15.74 10.60 -29.88
CA PRO A 243 16.82 9.84 -29.28
C PRO A 243 17.38 10.63 -28.08
N ILE A 244 17.42 9.97 -26.93
CA ILE A 244 18.06 10.48 -25.71
C ILE A 244 19.53 10.71 -26.05
N PRO A 245 20.06 11.94 -25.99
CA PRO A 245 21.48 12.16 -26.15
C PRO A 245 22.18 11.51 -24.96
N GLU A 246 23.10 10.56 -25.20
CA GLU A 246 23.98 10.03 -24.17
C GLU A 246 25.24 10.91 -24.06
N PRO A 247 25.35 11.83 -23.07
CA PRO A 247 26.62 12.45 -22.77
C PRO A 247 27.44 11.48 -21.93
N SER A 248 28.21 10.57 -22.54
CA SER A 248 29.44 10.01 -21.92
C SER A 248 30.12 8.86 -22.68
N THR A 249 29.49 8.25 -23.70
CA THR A 249 30.06 7.05 -24.35
C THR A 249 31.45 7.30 -24.95
N TRP A 250 31.66 8.48 -25.55
CA TRP A 250 32.96 8.89 -26.07
C TRP A 250 33.98 9.21 -24.97
N ALA A 251 33.54 9.74 -23.82
CA ALA A 251 34.41 10.06 -22.70
C ALA A 251 34.95 8.78 -22.03
N LEU A 252 34.08 7.77 -21.86
CA LEU A 252 34.47 6.47 -21.30
C LEU A 252 35.39 5.69 -22.25
N LEU A 253 35.11 5.73 -23.56
CA LEU A 253 35.99 5.13 -24.57
C LEU A 253 37.36 5.80 -24.60
N GLY A 254 37.41 7.14 -24.56
CA GLY A 254 38.65 7.91 -24.53
C GLY A 254 39.49 7.62 -23.27
N LEU A 255 38.84 7.52 -22.11
CA LEU A 255 39.51 7.19 -20.85
C LEU A 255 40.08 5.77 -20.88
N GLY A 256 39.32 4.80 -21.42
CA GLY A 256 39.79 3.43 -21.59
C GLY A 256 41.02 3.33 -22.51
N LEU A 257 40.98 3.99 -23.68
CA LEU A 257 42.10 4.01 -24.63
C LEU A 257 43.34 4.72 -24.05
N GLY A 258 43.14 5.82 -23.33
CA GLY A 258 44.22 6.54 -22.65
C GLY A 258 44.95 5.66 -21.63
N LEU A 259 44.21 4.86 -20.86
CA LEU A 259 44.78 3.98 -19.83
C LEU A 259 45.59 2.82 -20.45
N VAL A 260 45.11 2.25 -21.56
CA VAL A 260 45.84 1.22 -22.33
C VAL A 260 47.13 1.80 -22.92
N ALA A 261 47.06 2.99 -23.53
CA ALA A 261 48.23 3.65 -24.12
C ALA A 261 49.29 4.01 -23.07
N TRP A 262 48.87 4.49 -21.90
CA TRP A 262 49.79 4.77 -20.79
C TRP A 262 50.50 3.49 -20.31
N ARG A 263 49.76 2.40 -20.14
CA ARG A 263 50.33 1.12 -19.69
C ARG A 263 51.30 0.52 -20.72
N ALA A 264 50.96 0.61 -22.01
CA ALA A 264 51.83 0.17 -23.09
C ALA A 264 53.13 1.00 -23.17
N ARG A 265 53.07 2.30 -22.85
CA ARG A 265 54.25 3.18 -22.81
C ARG A 265 55.13 2.92 -21.58
N ALA A 266 54.52 2.65 -20.43
CA ALA A 266 55.23 2.30 -19.21
C ALA A 266 55.97 0.96 -19.34
N ALA A 267 55.40 -0.01 -20.06
CA ALA A 267 56.05 -1.31 -20.31
C ALA A 267 57.22 -1.26 -21.32
N ARG A 268 57.39 -0.16 -22.06
CA ARG A 268 58.48 0.04 -23.03
C ARG A 268 59.63 0.89 -22.50
N ARG A 269 59.54 1.38 -21.26
CA ARG A 269 60.62 2.06 -20.53
C ARG A 269 61.20 1.10 -19.51
#